data_AF-A0A843T853-F1
#
_entry.id   AF-A0A843T853-F1
#
_cell.length_a   1.000
_cell.length_b   1.000
_cell.length_c   1.000
_cell.angle_alpha   90.00
_cell.angle_beta   90.00
_cell.angle_gamma   90.00
#
_symmetry.space_group_name_H-M   'P 1'
#
loop_
_entity.id
_entity.type
_entity.pdbx_description
1 polymer ?
#
loop_
_entity_poly.entity_id
_entity_poly.type
_entity_poly.pdbx_seq_one_letter_code
_entity_poly.pdbx_strand_id
1 'polypeptide(L)'
;MIADDCVAYPFREVAMNELHSRWTVPLLRVGMGLFLALWGADKLVATEGGQQIFSAFYSVDAGASLIQIAGVAELVLGLALAVGLLRMLTAWIALLANLVSTAASWRQIIDPWGVFGLTEGGTHLFLASIVIMAVSIVLILEWRNDTWTLDRLLGISARSNRRDAAATPYRSDVSPVR
;
A
#
# COMPACT_ATOMS: atom_id res chain seq x y z
N MET A 1 -42.19 -17.34 -27.99
CA MET A 1 -40.90 -17.97 -28.34
C MET A 1 -39.99 -16.80 -28.69
N ILE A 2 -39.08 -16.33 -27.85
CA ILE A 2 -38.21 -17.00 -26.86
C ILE A 2 -38.20 -16.13 -25.58
N ALA A 3 -38.27 -16.77 -24.41
CA ALA A 3 -38.03 -16.15 -23.12
C ALA A 3 -36.57 -16.41 -22.76
N ASP A 4 -35.73 -15.39 -22.80
CA ASP A 4 -34.30 -15.45 -22.47
C ASP A 4 -33.99 -14.80 -21.11
N ASP A 5 -34.89 -14.94 -20.13
CA ASP A 5 -34.59 -14.60 -18.73
C ASP A 5 -34.00 -15.83 -18.01
N CYS A 6 -32.80 -16.25 -18.42
CA CYS A 6 -32.00 -17.21 -17.65
C CYS A 6 -31.17 -16.47 -16.59
N VAL A 7 -31.79 -16.28 -15.41
CA VAL A 7 -31.20 -16.24 -14.06
C VAL A 7 -29.68 -16.06 -14.03
N ALA A 8 -29.21 -14.81 -14.00
CA ALA A 8 -27.83 -14.48 -13.69
C ALA A 8 -27.51 -14.90 -12.24
N TYR A 9 -26.50 -15.76 -12.06
CA TYR A 9 -26.10 -16.41 -10.80
C TYR A 9 -25.71 -15.41 -9.69
N PRO A 10 -26.58 -15.09 -8.71
CA PRO A 10 -26.23 -14.16 -7.64
C PRO A 10 -25.13 -14.73 -6.73
N PHE A 11 -25.04 -16.07 -6.62
CA PHE A 11 -24.05 -16.75 -5.79
C PHE A 11 -22.62 -16.57 -6.30
N ARG A 12 -22.41 -16.51 -7.62
CA ARG A 12 -21.07 -16.33 -8.22
C ARG A 12 -20.53 -14.92 -7.96
N GLU A 13 -21.39 -13.92 -8.04
CA GLU A 13 -21.04 -12.53 -7.72
C GLU A 13 -20.68 -12.36 -6.24
N VAL A 14 -21.49 -12.91 -5.34
CA VAL A 14 -21.22 -12.84 -3.89
C VAL A 14 -19.91 -13.56 -3.53
N ALA A 15 -19.70 -14.78 -4.04
CA ALA A 15 -18.48 -15.54 -3.78
C ALA A 15 -17.22 -14.86 -4.33
N MET A 16 -17.29 -14.25 -5.52
CA MET A 16 -16.17 -13.50 -6.10
C MET A 16 -15.89 -12.19 -5.33
N ASN A 17 -16.93 -11.50 -4.86
CA ASN A 17 -16.79 -10.30 -4.04
C ASN A 17 -16.16 -10.62 -2.67
N GLU A 18 -16.53 -11.75 -2.05
CA GLU A 18 -15.89 -12.21 -0.81
C GLU A 18 -14.43 -12.62 -1.02
N LEU A 19 -14.10 -13.27 -2.16
CA LEU A 19 -12.74 -13.67 -2.47
C LEU A 19 -11.83 -12.46 -2.73
N HIS A 20 -12.31 -11.48 -3.51
CA HIS A 20 -11.60 -10.22 -3.75
C HIS A 20 -11.29 -9.48 -2.45
N SER A 21 -12.26 -9.36 -1.55
CA SER A 21 -12.05 -8.68 -0.27
C SER A 21 -11.03 -9.41 0.62
N ARG A 22 -11.08 -10.74 0.65
CA ARG A 22 -10.21 -11.55 1.53
C ARG A 22 -8.75 -11.58 1.11
N TRP A 23 -8.44 -11.66 -0.17
CA TRP A 23 -7.07 -11.92 -0.63
C TRP A 23 -6.37 -10.72 -1.24
N THR A 24 -7.10 -9.82 -1.91
CA THR A 24 -6.49 -8.72 -2.68
C THR A 24 -5.69 -7.78 -1.79
N VAL A 25 -6.31 -7.27 -0.73
CA VAL A 25 -5.68 -6.27 0.14
C VAL A 25 -4.49 -6.86 0.93
N PRO A 26 -4.59 -8.06 1.54
CA PRO A 26 -3.45 -8.66 2.23
C PRO A 26 -2.28 -8.96 1.30
N LEU A 27 -2.52 -9.44 0.08
CA LEU A 27 -1.45 -9.71 -0.89
C LEU A 27 -0.71 -8.43 -1.28
N LEU A 28 -1.46 -7.36 -1.59
CA LEU A 28 -0.88 -6.05 -1.87
C LEU A 28 -0.07 -5.53 -0.69
N ARG A 29 -0.61 -5.67 0.53
CA ARG A 29 0.03 -5.20 1.75
C ARG A 29 1.32 -5.97 2.06
N VAL A 30 1.31 -7.30 1.95
CA VAL A 30 2.50 -8.13 2.17
C VAL A 30 3.55 -7.86 1.10
N GLY A 31 3.17 -7.83 -0.18
CA GLY A 31 4.11 -7.55 -1.28
C GLY A 31 4.75 -6.17 -1.13
N MET A 32 3.94 -5.15 -0.86
CA MET A 32 4.40 -3.78 -0.62
C MET A 32 5.30 -3.67 0.61
N GLY A 33 4.90 -4.30 1.72
CA GLY A 33 5.69 -4.29 2.95
C GLY A 33 7.03 -4.99 2.80
N LEU A 34 7.09 -6.13 2.10
CA LEU A 34 8.34 -6.83 1.79
C LEU A 34 9.22 -6.02 0.84
N PHE A 35 8.64 -5.34 -0.15
CA PHE A 35 9.37 -4.46 -1.04
C PHE A 35 10.04 -3.31 -0.26
N LEU A 36 9.30 -2.63 0.61
CA LEU A 36 9.86 -1.59 1.49
C LEU A 36 10.93 -2.15 2.44
N ALA A 37 10.68 -3.32 3.01
CA ALA A 37 11.63 -3.97 3.91
C ALA A 37 12.96 -4.24 3.19
N LEU A 38 12.91 -4.74 1.96
CA LEU A 38 14.10 -4.97 1.15
C LEU A 38 14.82 -3.67 0.80
N TRP A 39 14.09 -2.60 0.47
CA TRP A 39 14.68 -1.29 0.18
C TRP A 39 15.31 -0.61 1.41
N GLY A 40 14.74 -0.86 2.61
CA GLY A 40 15.35 -0.48 3.88
C GLY A 40 16.61 -1.30 4.17
N ALA A 41 16.57 -2.61 3.93
CA ALA A 41 17.73 -3.50 4.10
C ALA A 41 18.88 -3.15 3.13
N ASP A 42 18.57 -2.75 1.89
CA ASP A 42 19.56 -2.29 0.92
C ASP A 42 20.38 -1.10 1.46
N LYS A 43 19.75 -0.14 2.15
CA LYS A 43 20.47 0.97 2.81
C LYS A 43 21.42 0.54 3.92
N LEU A 44 21.18 -0.62 4.54
CA LEU A 44 22.03 -1.18 5.58
C LEU A 44 23.20 -1.98 4.99
N VAL A 45 22.96 -2.72 3.91
CA VAL A 45 23.98 -3.56 3.25
C VAL A 45 24.86 -2.74 2.32
N ALA A 46 24.26 -1.84 1.54
CA ALA A 46 24.91 -0.99 0.54
C ALA A 46 24.79 0.49 0.91
N THR A 47 25.24 0.84 2.13
CA THR A 47 25.12 2.21 2.67
C THR A 47 25.70 3.27 1.74
N GLU A 48 26.82 3.00 1.06
CA GLU A 48 27.43 3.94 0.10
C GLU A 48 26.49 4.28 -1.06
N GLY A 49 25.76 3.29 -1.59
CA GLY A 49 24.74 3.52 -2.62
C GLY A 49 23.61 4.42 -2.13
N GLY A 50 23.17 4.21 -0.88
CA GLY A 50 22.21 5.07 -0.21
C GLY A 50 22.69 6.52 -0.06
N GLN A 51 23.97 6.74 0.27
CA GLN A 51 24.56 8.08 0.35
C GLN A 51 24.58 8.78 -1.01
N GLN A 52 24.91 8.06 -2.08
CA GLN A 52 24.91 8.59 -3.45
C GLN A 52 23.50 9.02 -3.88
N ILE A 53 22.49 8.21 -3.59
CA ILE A 53 21.08 8.55 -3.86
C ILE A 53 20.67 9.80 -3.07
N PHE A 54 21.04 9.89 -1.79
CA PHE A 54 20.72 11.05 -0.95
C PHE A 54 21.33 12.35 -1.47
N SER A 55 22.62 12.29 -1.86
CA SER A 55 23.32 13.42 -2.44
C SER A 55 22.72 13.83 -3.79
N ALA A 56 22.46 12.87 -4.68
CA ALA A 56 22.00 13.13 -6.04
C ALA A 56 20.54 13.63 -6.11
N PHE A 57 19.64 13.08 -5.30
CA PHE A 57 18.21 13.35 -5.42
C PHE A 57 17.67 14.30 -4.37
N TYR A 58 18.26 14.35 -3.18
CA TYR A 58 17.78 15.18 -2.08
C TYR A 58 18.72 16.37 -1.79
N SER A 59 19.88 16.45 -2.47
CA SER A 59 20.92 17.46 -2.23
C SER A 59 21.39 17.50 -0.76
N VAL A 60 21.34 16.35 -0.08
CA VAL A 60 21.75 16.19 1.31
C VAL A 60 22.99 15.31 1.34
N ASP A 61 24.08 15.84 1.92
CA ASP A 61 25.25 15.05 2.26
C ASP A 61 24.98 14.26 3.55
N ALA A 62 24.40 13.08 3.37
CA ALA A 62 24.03 12.20 4.46
C ALA A 62 25.23 11.31 4.86
N GLY A 63 25.70 11.47 6.10
CA GLY A 63 26.66 10.53 6.67
C GLY A 63 26.09 9.11 6.77
N ALA A 64 26.98 8.11 6.79
CA ALA A 64 26.60 6.68 6.81
C ALA A 64 25.60 6.35 7.93
N SER A 65 25.76 6.94 9.12
CA SER A 65 24.84 6.74 10.24
C SER A 65 23.41 7.20 9.93
N LEU A 66 23.24 8.30 9.19
CA LEU A 66 21.90 8.80 8.84
C LEU A 66 21.22 7.86 7.84
N ILE A 67 21.96 7.37 6.85
CA ILE A 67 21.46 6.39 5.88
C ILE A 67 21.08 5.08 6.57
N GLN A 68 21.88 4.61 7.53
CA GLN A 68 21.56 3.41 8.29
C GLN A 68 20.31 3.58 9.15
N ILE A 69 20.16 4.73 9.83
CA ILE A 69 18.94 5.04 10.59
C ILE A 69 17.72 5.05 9.67
N ALA A 70 17.82 5.68 8.50
CA ALA A 70 16.75 5.68 7.50
C ALA A 70 16.43 4.26 7.02
N GLY A 71 17.45 3.44 6.78
CA GLY A 71 17.30 2.03 6.41
C GLY A 71 16.58 1.19 7.47
N VAL A 72 16.94 1.34 8.75
CA VAL A 72 16.26 0.67 9.87
C VAL A 72 14.82 1.14 9.97
N ALA A 73 14.57 2.45 9.88
CA ALA A 73 13.22 3.00 9.95
C ALA A 73 12.33 2.47 8.82
N GLU A 74 12.84 2.43 7.59
CA GLU A 74 12.12 1.90 6.42
C GLU A 74 11.92 0.39 6.49
N LEU A 75 12.91 -0.36 6.99
CA LEU A 75 12.80 -1.80 7.22
C LEU A 75 11.68 -2.11 8.23
N VAL A 76 11.69 -1.42 9.38
CA VAL A 76 10.65 -1.57 10.41
C VAL A 76 9.28 -1.18 9.86
N LEU A 77 9.19 -0.10 9.08
CA LEU A 77 7.96 0.32 8.43
C LEU A 77 7.42 -0.76 7.48
N GLY A 78 8.29 -1.33 6.63
CA GLY A 78 7.93 -2.38 5.69
C GLY A 78 7.42 -3.64 6.38
N LEU A 79 8.11 -4.06 7.45
CA LEU A 79 7.68 -5.22 8.24
C LEU A 79 6.36 -4.95 8.97
N ALA A 80 6.18 -3.77 9.58
CA ALA A 80 4.94 -3.38 10.24
C ALA A 80 3.76 -3.36 9.25
N LEU A 81 3.98 -2.82 8.05
CA LEU A 81 2.99 -2.86 6.96
C LEU A 81 2.67 -4.31 6.56
N ALA A 82 3.69 -5.15 6.35
CA ALA A 82 3.55 -6.55 5.92
C ALA A 82 2.77 -7.43 6.90
N VAL A 83 2.77 -7.10 8.20
CA VAL A 83 1.97 -7.82 9.22
C VAL A 83 0.65 -7.12 9.55
N GLY A 84 0.39 -5.94 8.97
CA GLY A 84 -0.83 -5.17 9.21
C GLY A 84 -0.89 -4.57 10.61
N LEU A 85 0.25 -4.10 11.12
CA LEU A 85 0.35 -3.35 12.36
C LEU A 85 0.24 -1.85 12.08
N LEU A 86 -0.63 -1.14 12.81
CA LEU A 86 -0.92 0.28 12.63
C LEU A 86 -1.21 0.63 11.16
N ARG A 87 -1.99 -0.23 10.48
CA ARG A 87 -2.09 -0.30 9.01
C ARG A 87 -2.40 1.02 8.32
N MET A 88 -3.24 1.86 8.93
CA MET A 88 -3.55 3.19 8.40
C MET A 88 -2.32 4.10 8.47
N LEU A 89 -1.63 4.11 9.62
CA LEU A 89 -0.44 4.93 9.81
C LEU A 89 0.71 4.47 8.94
N THR A 90 1.00 3.16 8.89
CA THR A 90 2.08 2.63 8.06
C THR A 90 1.85 2.89 6.57
N ALA A 91 0.61 2.78 6.09
CA ALA A 91 0.29 3.10 4.69
C ALA A 91 0.44 4.59 4.36
N TRP A 92 0.05 5.50 5.27
CA TRP A 92 0.28 6.93 5.09
C TRP A 92 1.76 7.31 5.11
N ILE A 93 2.53 6.76 6.05
CA ILE A 93 3.97 7.01 6.11
C ILE A 93 4.65 6.52 4.83
N ALA A 94 4.32 5.31 4.37
CA ALA A 94 4.83 4.76 3.12
C ALA A 94 4.49 5.65 1.91
N LEU A 95 3.24 6.12 1.82
CA LEU A 95 2.79 7.01 0.75
C LEU A 95 3.59 8.32 0.76
N LEU A 96 3.72 8.98 1.91
CA LEU A 96 4.42 10.27 2.02
C LEU A 96 5.92 10.13 1.74
N ALA A 97 6.58 9.11 2.29
CA ALA A 97 7.99 8.84 2.03
C ALA A 97 8.24 8.57 0.53
N ASN A 98 7.36 7.79 -0.10
CA ASN A 98 7.43 7.53 -1.53
C ASN A 98 7.11 8.77 -2.37
N LEU A 99 6.20 9.63 -1.93
CA LEU A 99 5.84 10.87 -2.64
C LEU A 99 7.03 11.82 -2.72
N VAL A 100 7.75 12.02 -1.61
CA VAL A 100 8.99 12.83 -1.61
C VAL A 100 10.01 12.22 -2.58
N SER A 101 10.20 10.90 -2.53
CA SER A 101 11.14 10.19 -3.39
C SER A 101 10.76 10.26 -4.87
N THR A 102 9.47 10.17 -5.19
CA THR A 102 8.92 10.31 -6.54
C THR A 102 9.12 11.73 -7.07
N ALA A 103 8.83 12.74 -6.23
CA ALA A 103 9.04 14.13 -6.59
C ALA A 103 10.52 14.44 -6.84
N ALA A 104 11.43 13.90 -6.01
CA ALA A 104 12.87 14.06 -6.19
C ALA A 104 13.39 13.37 -7.48
N SER A 105 12.82 12.22 -7.84
CA SER A 105 13.27 11.39 -8.96
C SER A 105 12.46 11.54 -10.25
N TRP A 106 11.62 12.58 -10.38
CA TRP A 106 10.67 12.73 -11.51
C TRP A 106 11.31 12.62 -12.90
N ARG A 107 12.56 13.09 -13.08
CA ARG A 107 13.30 12.99 -14.34
C ARG A 107 13.60 11.53 -14.71
N GLN A 108 13.93 10.70 -13.72
CA GLN A 108 14.15 9.26 -13.90
C GLN A 108 12.87 8.51 -14.23
N ILE A 109 11.72 9.03 -13.80
CA ILE A 109 10.41 8.43 -14.12
C ILE A 109 10.04 8.70 -15.58
N ILE A 110 10.31 9.92 -16.07
CA ILE A 110 9.99 10.33 -17.45
C ILE A 110 11.01 9.81 -18.46
N ASP A 111 12.29 9.81 -18.08
CA ASP A 111 13.40 9.35 -18.93
C ASP A 111 14.23 8.26 -18.24
N PRO A 112 13.65 7.07 -18.00
CA PRO A 112 14.29 5.98 -17.25
C PRO A 112 15.50 5.37 -17.95
N TRP A 113 15.66 5.62 -19.26
CA TRP A 113 16.79 5.14 -20.05
C TRP A 113 17.70 6.27 -20.56
N GLY A 114 17.42 7.53 -20.23
CA GLY A 114 18.23 8.68 -20.67
C GLY A 114 18.11 9.01 -22.17
N VAL A 115 17.08 8.48 -22.86
CA VAL A 115 16.87 8.66 -24.31
C VAL A 115 16.55 10.11 -24.66
N PHE A 116 15.94 10.85 -23.73
CA PHE A 116 15.61 12.26 -23.90
C PHE A 116 16.72 13.19 -23.40
N GLY A 117 17.83 12.64 -22.88
CA GLY A 117 18.94 13.41 -22.30
C GLY A 117 18.58 14.12 -20.99
N LEU A 118 17.49 13.71 -20.32
CA LEU A 118 17.07 14.29 -19.04
C LEU A 118 17.81 13.68 -17.84
N THR A 119 18.44 12.52 -18.04
CA THR A 119 19.18 11.76 -17.02
C THR A 119 20.52 11.27 -17.57
N GLU A 120 21.57 11.35 -16.77
CA GLU A 120 22.87 10.76 -17.10
C GLU A 120 22.84 9.28 -16.70
N GLY A 121 22.62 8.38 -17.66
CA GLY A 121 22.63 6.93 -17.42
C GLY A 121 21.43 6.42 -16.62
N GLY A 122 20.21 6.87 -17.00
CA GLY A 122 18.95 6.66 -16.29
C GLY A 122 18.75 5.31 -15.57
N THR A 123 18.11 5.36 -14.40
CA THR A 123 17.79 4.19 -13.59
C THR A 123 16.28 3.91 -13.65
N HIS A 124 15.90 2.84 -14.37
CA HIS A 124 14.51 2.39 -14.47
C HIS A 124 13.88 1.94 -13.15
N LEU A 125 14.69 1.70 -12.09
CA LEU A 125 14.20 1.31 -10.77
C LEU A 125 13.23 2.34 -10.16
N PHE A 126 13.36 3.62 -10.52
CA PHE A 126 12.45 4.67 -10.05
C PHE A 126 11.01 4.51 -10.55
N LEU A 127 10.76 3.72 -11.60
CA LEU A 127 9.39 3.39 -12.02
C LEU A 127 8.61 2.63 -10.94
N ALA A 128 9.30 1.92 -10.05
CA ALA A 128 8.67 1.26 -8.90
C ALA A 128 7.93 2.26 -7.99
N SER A 129 8.34 3.54 -7.96
CA SER A 129 7.71 4.54 -7.11
C SER A 129 6.25 4.83 -7.50
N ILE A 130 5.89 4.69 -8.78
CA ILE A 130 4.50 4.82 -9.24
C ILE A 130 3.66 3.66 -8.69
N VAL A 131 4.20 2.44 -8.78
CA VAL A 131 3.53 1.23 -8.28
C VAL A 131 3.32 1.33 -6.77
N ILE A 132 4.35 1.76 -6.03
CA ILE A 132 4.26 2.00 -4.59
C ILE A 132 3.18 3.03 -4.26
N MET A 133 3.09 4.11 -5.03
CA MET A 133 2.08 5.15 -4.84
C MET A 133 0.67 4.57 -4.99
N ALA A 134 0.44 3.83 -6.08
CA ALA A 134 -0.84 3.21 -6.39
C ALA A 134 -1.25 2.21 -5.31
N VAL A 135 -0.33 1.32 -4.90
CA VAL A 135 -0.60 0.34 -3.85
C VAL A 135 -0.87 1.02 -2.51
N SER A 136 -0.10 2.04 -2.14
CA SER A 136 -0.32 2.76 -0.87
C SER A 136 -1.71 3.42 -0.84
N ILE A 137 -2.16 4.02 -1.94
CA ILE A 137 -3.51 4.58 -2.06
C ILE A 137 -4.57 3.48 -1.89
N VAL A 138 -4.41 2.34 -2.58
CA VAL A 138 -5.34 1.21 -2.44
C VAL A 138 -5.40 0.72 -0.99
N LEU A 139 -4.26 0.58 -0.31
CA LEU A 139 -4.21 0.16 1.09
C LEU A 139 -4.88 1.16 2.04
N ILE A 140 -4.79 2.46 1.75
CA ILE A 140 -5.47 3.52 2.52
C ILE A 140 -6.98 3.46 2.30
N LEU A 141 -7.44 3.29 1.06
CA LEU A 141 -8.88 3.24 0.74
C LEU A 141 -9.53 1.96 1.27
N GLU A 142 -8.85 0.83 1.09
CA GLU A 142 -9.34 -0.50 1.44
C GLU A 142 -8.94 -0.94 2.85
N TRP A 143 -8.45 -0.01 3.67
CA TRP A 143 -7.96 -0.35 5.02
C TRP A 143 -9.02 -1.07 5.85
N ARG A 144 -10.32 -0.81 5.67
CA ARG A 144 -11.37 -1.51 6.43
C ARG A 144 -11.53 -2.98 6.01
N ASN A 145 -11.31 -3.27 4.73
CA ASN A 145 -11.48 -4.59 4.13
C ASN A 145 -10.23 -5.46 4.31
N ASP A 146 -9.09 -4.88 4.68
CA ASP A 146 -7.84 -5.61 4.94
C ASP A 146 -7.99 -6.67 6.05
N THR A 147 -7.83 -7.94 5.67
CA THR A 147 -7.90 -9.11 6.56
C THR A 147 -6.49 -9.59 6.96
N TRP A 148 -6.41 -10.52 7.92
CA TRP A 148 -5.14 -11.05 8.44
C TRP A 148 -4.14 -9.98 8.87
N THR A 149 -4.59 -9.10 9.77
CA THR A 149 -3.77 -8.03 10.32
C THR A 149 -3.52 -8.23 11.81
N LEU A 150 -2.32 -7.88 12.27
CA LEU A 150 -2.02 -7.82 13.70
C LEU A 150 -2.91 -6.82 14.43
N ASP A 151 -3.35 -5.74 13.79
CA ASP A 151 -4.30 -4.79 14.38
C ASP A 151 -5.62 -5.45 14.84
N ARG A 152 -6.09 -6.48 14.13
CA ARG A 152 -7.29 -7.25 14.51
C ARG A 152 -6.96 -8.22 15.65
N LEU A 153 -5.81 -8.88 15.61
CA LEU A 153 -5.37 -9.82 16.65
C LEU A 153 -5.12 -9.11 17.99
N LEU A 154 -4.53 -7.91 17.95
CA LEU A 154 -4.20 -7.09 19.11
C LEU A 154 -5.37 -6.21 19.58
N GLY A 155 -6.54 -6.30 18.94
CA GLY A 155 -7.74 -5.53 19.32
C GLY A 155 -7.65 -4.01 19.09
N ILE A 156 -6.63 -3.52 18.38
CA ILE A 156 -6.40 -2.09 18.09
C ILE A 156 -7.56 -1.50 17.28
N SER A 157 -8.24 -2.33 16.46
CA SER A 157 -9.33 -1.92 15.57
C SER A 157 -10.75 -1.94 16.20
N ALA A 158 -10.91 -2.35 17.47
CA ALA A 158 -12.24 -2.62 18.06
C ALA A 158 -13.10 -1.37 18.40
N ARG A 159 -12.63 -0.14 18.15
CA ARG A 159 -13.31 1.09 18.61
C ARG A 159 -14.42 1.64 17.71
N SER A 160 -14.59 1.20 16.46
CA SER A 160 -15.63 1.78 15.56
C SER A 160 -16.95 1.00 15.51
N ASN A 161 -16.94 -0.31 15.82
CA ASN A 161 -18.10 -1.17 15.62
C ASN A 161 -19.31 -0.87 16.55
N ARG A 162 -19.09 -0.09 17.63
CA ARG A 162 -20.15 0.27 18.58
C ARG A 162 -21.05 1.43 18.10
N ARG A 163 -20.64 2.18 17.06
CA ARG A 163 -21.48 3.26 16.48
C ARG A 163 -22.39 2.77 15.36
N ASP A 164 -21.95 1.78 14.59
CA ASP A 164 -22.73 1.26 13.45
C ASP A 164 -23.83 0.28 13.90
N ALA A 165 -23.57 -0.49 14.98
CA ALA A 165 -24.59 -1.34 15.62
C ALA A 165 -25.75 -0.55 16.26
N ALA A 166 -25.58 0.76 16.50
CA ALA A 166 -26.63 1.64 16.98
C ALA A 166 -27.44 2.31 15.85
N ALA A 167 -27.03 2.15 14.58
CA ALA A 167 -27.54 2.94 13.46
C ALA A 167 -28.46 2.17 12.49
N THR A 168 -28.93 0.96 12.80
CA THR A 168 -29.86 0.26 11.91
C THR A 168 -31.03 -0.40 12.63
N PRO A 169 -32.14 0.32 12.85
CA PRO A 169 -33.46 -0.26 12.86
C PRO A 169 -34.09 -0.06 11.46
N TYR A 170 -33.55 -0.69 10.41
CA TYR A 170 -34.33 -0.83 9.19
C TYR A 170 -35.26 -2.03 9.37
N ARG A 171 -36.43 -1.72 9.94
CA ARG A 171 -37.55 -2.61 10.14
C ARG A 171 -38.16 -2.97 8.79
N SER A 172 -38.07 -4.23 8.39
CA SER A 172 -38.80 -4.76 7.24
C SER A 172 -40.28 -4.95 7.59
N ASP A 173 -41.08 -3.89 7.48
CA ASP A 173 -42.54 -4.03 7.39
C ASP A 173 -42.93 -4.16 5.90
N VAL A 174 -42.80 -5.39 5.37
CA VAL A 174 -43.47 -5.79 4.13
C VAL A 174 -44.75 -6.51 4.55
N SER A 175 -45.87 -5.79 4.50
CA SER A 175 -47.20 -6.37 4.71
C SER A 175 -47.56 -7.27 3.52
N PRO A 176 -48.06 -8.50 3.73
CA PRO A 176 -48.63 -9.29 2.65
C PRO A 176 -49.96 -8.67 2.25
N VAL A 177 -49.98 -8.05 1.06
CA VAL A 177 -51.22 -7.67 0.37
C VAL A 177 -52.01 -8.96 0.13
N ARG A 178 -53.16 -9.09 0.79
CA ARG A 178 -54.20 -10.08 0.47
C ARG A 178 -55.20 -9.48 -0.51
#